data_AF-A0A1G3URA6-F1
#
_entry.id   AF-A0A1G3URA6-F1
#
_cell.length_a   1.000
_cell.length_b   1.000
_cell.length_c   1.000
_cell.angle_alpha   90.00
_cell.angle_beta   90.00
_cell.angle_gamma   90.00
#
_symmetry.space_group_name_H-M   'P 1'
#
loop_
_entity.id
_entity.type
_entity.pdbx_description
1 polymer ?
#
loop_
_entity_poly.entity_id
_entity_poly.type
_entity_poly.pdbx_seq_one_letter_code
_entity_poly.pdbx_strand_id
1 'polypeptide(L)'
;MNRLIYLKDVVTLKLDEERCTGCGMCLEVCPHEVFKMNTGHVEIRNRDACMECGACRRNCPFDAISVQTGVGCAAAAINAMLGKTDAACCCTGSLECSPPAANEKGCCG
;
A
#
# COMPACT_ATOMS: atom_id res chain seq x y z
N MET A 1 -24.12 11.71 4.87
CA MET A 1 -22.81 11.40 5.48
C MET A 1 -21.74 11.59 4.43
N ASN A 2 -20.83 12.54 4.62
CA ASN A 2 -19.83 12.91 3.63
C ASN A 2 -18.82 11.77 3.45
N ARG A 3 -18.66 11.31 2.21
CA ARG A 3 -17.69 10.28 1.84
C ARG A 3 -16.31 10.93 1.80
N LEU A 4 -15.42 10.53 2.70
CA LEU A 4 -14.05 11.04 2.75
C LEU A 4 -13.27 10.53 1.53
N ILE A 5 -13.14 11.39 0.53
CA ILE A 5 -12.26 11.19 -0.62
C ILE A 5 -11.19 12.28 -0.52
N TYR A 6 -9.93 11.88 -0.35
CA TYR A 6 -8.82 12.80 -0.18
C TYR A 6 -8.39 13.43 -1.51
N LEU A 7 -8.10 12.59 -2.51
CA LEU A 7 -7.67 13.00 -3.84
C LEU A 7 -8.03 11.90 -4.85
N LYS A 8 -8.43 12.28 -6.07
CA LYS A 8 -8.86 11.32 -7.09
C LYS A 8 -7.66 10.69 -7.80
N ASP A 9 -7.76 9.40 -8.10
CA ASP A 9 -6.84 8.64 -8.96
C ASP A 9 -5.38 8.56 -8.51
N VAL A 10 -5.08 8.86 -7.25
CA VAL A 10 -3.70 8.81 -6.73
C VAL A 10 -3.32 7.52 -6.02
N VAL A 11 -4.30 6.70 -5.66
CA VAL A 11 -4.03 5.47 -4.93
C VAL A 11 -3.42 4.42 -5.87
N THR A 12 -2.65 3.50 -5.31
CA THR A 12 -1.96 2.42 -6.01
C THR A 12 -2.73 1.10 -5.98
N LEU A 13 -3.87 1.06 -5.29
CA LEU A 13 -4.71 -0.13 -5.12
C LEU A 13 -5.09 -0.78 -6.47
N LYS A 14 -4.83 -2.08 -6.59
CA LYS A 14 -5.24 -2.92 -7.71
C LYS A 14 -5.80 -4.24 -7.20
N LEU A 15 -6.76 -4.79 -7.94
CA LEU A 15 -7.33 -6.11 -7.76
C LEU A 15 -7.02 -6.95 -9.01
N ASP A 16 -6.48 -8.13 -8.82
CA ASP A 16 -6.33 -9.17 -9.82
C ASP A 16 -7.57 -10.05 -9.78
N GLU A 17 -8.41 -9.94 -10.81
CA GLU A 17 -9.68 -10.67 -10.90
C GLU A 17 -9.48 -12.16 -11.12
N GLU A 18 -8.40 -12.59 -11.78
CA GLU A 18 -8.11 -13.99 -12.07
C GLU A 18 -7.73 -14.76 -10.80
N ARG A 19 -7.06 -14.08 -9.86
CA ARG A 19 -6.69 -14.64 -8.55
C ARG A 19 -7.77 -14.51 -7.49
N CYS A 20 -8.78 -13.67 -7.72
CA CYS A 20 -9.85 -13.44 -6.76
C CYS A 20 -10.80 -14.64 -6.72
N THR A 21 -11.07 -15.18 -5.54
CA THR A 21 -12.03 -16.30 -5.37
C THR A 21 -13.33 -15.87 -4.71
N GLY A 22 -13.51 -14.56 -4.47
CA GLY A 22 -14.69 -14.04 -3.78
C GLY A 22 -14.77 -14.34 -2.28
N CYS A 23 -13.67 -14.73 -1.62
CA CYS A 23 -13.67 -15.12 -0.19
C CYS A 23 -14.14 -14.03 0.80
N GLY A 24 -14.19 -12.77 0.38
CA GLY A 24 -14.78 -11.69 1.18
C GLY A 24 -13.87 -11.06 2.24
N MET A 25 -12.67 -11.58 2.51
CA MET A 25 -11.78 -11.05 3.56
C MET A 25 -11.47 -9.55 3.42
N CYS A 26 -11.34 -9.05 2.20
CA CYS A 26 -11.09 -7.63 1.94
C CYS A 26 -12.28 -6.72 2.27
N LEU A 27 -13.52 -7.24 2.27
CA LEU A 27 -14.70 -6.50 2.71
C LEU A 27 -14.67 -6.32 4.24
N GLU A 28 -14.31 -7.39 4.96
CA GLU A 28 -14.26 -7.40 6.43
C GLU A 28 -13.19 -6.45 6.99
N VAL A 29 -11.98 -6.47 6.40
CA VAL A 29 -10.83 -5.72 6.94
C VAL A 29 -10.73 -4.28 6.43
N CYS A 30 -11.59 -3.84 5.50
CA CYS A 30 -11.51 -2.51 4.92
C CYS A 30 -12.45 -1.54 5.66
N PRO A 31 -11.95 -0.67 6.56
CA PRO A 31 -12.79 0.25 7.32
C PRO A 31 -13.43 1.34 6.45
N HIS A 32 -12.98 1.50 5.20
CA HIS A 32 -13.45 2.51 4.25
C HIS A 32 -14.40 1.92 3.19
N GLU A 33 -14.75 0.63 3.31
CA GLU A 33 -15.69 -0.05 2.41
C GLU A 33 -15.40 0.17 0.92
N VAL A 34 -14.10 0.06 0.57
CA VAL A 34 -13.60 0.25 -0.79
C VAL A 34 -14.08 -0.86 -1.73
N PHE A 35 -14.33 -2.04 -1.18
CA PHE A 35 -14.71 -3.24 -1.92
C PHE A 35 -16.21 -3.51 -1.84
N LYS A 36 -16.72 -4.29 -2.80
CA LYS A 36 -18.08 -4.82 -2.82
C LYS A 36 -18.09 -6.23 -3.39
N MET A 37 -19.01 -7.07 -2.93
CA MET A 37 -19.22 -8.39 -3.51
C MET A 37 -19.98 -8.27 -4.84
N ASN A 38 -19.49 -8.95 -5.87
CA ASN A 38 -20.14 -9.06 -7.18
C ASN A 38 -20.05 -10.52 -7.68
N THR A 39 -21.16 -11.25 -7.58
CA THR A 39 -21.39 -12.54 -8.23
C THR A 39 -20.19 -13.50 -8.17
N GLY A 40 -19.78 -13.88 -6.96
CA GLY A 40 -18.68 -14.82 -6.75
C GLY A 40 -17.27 -14.22 -6.78
N HIS A 41 -17.13 -12.93 -7.12
CA HIS A 41 -15.88 -12.19 -7.05
C HIS A 41 -16.07 -10.88 -6.27
N VAL A 42 -14.97 -10.21 -5.96
CA VAL A 42 -14.98 -8.87 -5.36
C VAL A 42 -14.75 -7.83 -6.45
N GLU A 43 -15.35 -6.65 -6.32
CA GLU A 43 -15.08 -5.48 -7.16
C GLU A 43 -14.60 -4.30 -6.31
N ILE A 44 -13.79 -3.41 -6.89
CA ILE A 44 -13.42 -2.13 -6.27
C ILE A 44 -14.54 -1.12 -6.53
N ARG A 45 -15.32 -0.80 -5.50
CA ARG A 45 -16.43 0.16 -5.56
C ARG A 45 -15.97 1.62 -5.44
N ASN A 46 -15.05 1.90 -4.51
CA ASN A 46 -14.62 3.26 -4.16
C ASN A 46 -13.10 3.36 -4.08
N ARG A 47 -12.42 3.29 -5.21
CA ARG A 47 -10.96 3.27 -5.27
C ARG A 47 -10.32 4.45 -4.51
N ASP A 48 -10.83 5.67 -4.72
CA ASP A 48 -10.30 6.89 -4.11
C ASP A 48 -10.57 7.05 -2.61
N ALA A 49 -11.37 6.15 -2.02
CA ALA A 49 -11.53 6.09 -0.56
C ALA A 49 -10.41 5.27 0.10
N CYS A 50 -9.57 4.58 -0.66
CA CYS A 50 -8.46 3.79 -0.13
C CYS A 50 -7.41 4.70 0.51
N MET A 51 -7.15 4.52 1.80
CA MET A 51 -6.06 5.20 2.51
C MET A 51 -4.73 4.43 2.48
N GLU A 52 -4.64 3.40 1.63
CA GLU A 52 -3.43 2.59 1.43
C GLU A 52 -2.86 1.93 2.70
N CYS A 53 -3.74 1.55 3.64
CA CYS A 53 -3.33 0.91 4.90
C CYS A 53 -2.82 -0.53 4.74
N GLY A 54 -3.10 -1.19 3.61
CA GLY A 54 -2.63 -2.54 3.30
C GLY A 54 -3.31 -3.68 4.05
N ALA A 55 -4.39 -3.42 4.81
CA ALA A 55 -5.13 -4.47 5.51
C ALA A 55 -5.68 -5.53 4.54
N CYS A 56 -6.28 -5.11 3.43
CA CYS A 56 -6.81 -6.01 2.40
C CYS A 56 -5.72 -6.87 1.74
N ARG A 57 -4.57 -6.28 1.39
CA ARG A 57 -3.40 -7.00 0.86
C ARG A 57 -2.93 -8.08 1.83
N ARG A 58 -2.73 -7.72 3.12
CA ARG A 58 -2.20 -8.64 4.13
C ARG A 58 -3.13 -9.81 4.47
N ASN A 59 -4.43 -9.65 4.28
CA ASN A 59 -5.44 -10.65 4.63
C ASN A 59 -6.04 -11.36 3.41
N CYS A 60 -5.51 -11.13 2.21
CA CYS A 60 -5.95 -11.86 1.02
C CYS A 60 -5.19 -13.20 0.94
N PRO A 61 -5.85 -14.35 1.16
CA PRO A 61 -5.16 -15.65 1.14
C PRO A 61 -4.74 -16.11 -0.27
N PHE A 62 -5.13 -15.36 -1.31
CA PHE A 62 -4.84 -15.68 -2.72
C PHE A 62 -3.92 -14.64 -3.39
N ASP A 63 -3.42 -13.66 -2.62
CA ASP A 63 -2.70 -12.46 -3.07
C ASP A 63 -3.33 -11.74 -4.28
N ALA A 64 -4.66 -11.71 -4.34
CA ALA A 64 -5.39 -11.04 -5.42
C ALA A 64 -5.35 -9.50 -5.31
N ILE A 65 -4.82 -8.93 -4.23
CA ILE A 65 -4.88 -7.48 -3.97
C ILE A 65 -3.46 -6.93 -3.80
N SER A 66 -3.15 -5.86 -4.51
CA SER A 66 -1.90 -5.09 -4.33
C SER A 66 -2.19 -3.63 -4.00
N VAL A 67 -1.40 -3.07 -3.10
CA VAL A 67 -1.42 -1.65 -2.71
C VAL A 67 -0.06 -1.32 -2.11
N GLN A 68 0.52 -0.18 -2.47
CA GLN A 68 1.74 0.34 -1.86
C GLN A 68 1.38 0.95 -0.51
N THR A 69 2.05 0.51 0.55
CA THR A 69 1.77 0.94 1.92
C THR A 69 2.92 1.78 2.43
N GLY A 70 2.62 2.85 3.18
CA GLY A 70 3.63 3.61 3.90
C GLY A 70 3.47 5.10 3.71
N VAL A 71 4.35 5.86 4.37
CA VAL A 71 4.32 7.34 4.39
C VAL A 71 5.51 7.96 3.66
N GLY A 72 6.20 7.18 2.81
CA GLY A 72 7.31 7.60 1.95
C GLY A 72 8.33 8.48 2.68
N CYS A 73 8.30 9.77 2.36
CA CYS A 73 9.19 10.80 2.91
C CYS A 73 9.16 10.92 4.44
N ALA A 74 8.00 10.75 5.08
CA ALA A 74 7.91 10.87 6.53
C ALA A 74 8.67 9.74 7.24
N ALA A 75 8.61 8.52 6.69
CA ALA A 75 9.36 7.39 7.23
C ALA A 75 10.87 7.62 7.09
N ALA A 76 11.32 8.15 5.94
CA ALA A 76 12.73 8.50 5.72
C ALA A 76 13.22 9.55 6.74
N ALA A 77 12.44 10.63 6.95
CA ALA A 77 12.78 11.67 7.92
C ALA A 77 12.89 11.12 9.36
N ILE A 78 11.92 10.28 9.78
CA ILE A 78 11.93 9.66 11.11
C ILE A 78 13.14 8.73 11.27
N ASN A 79 13.45 7.91 10.25
CA ASN A 79 14.60 7.01 10.29
C ASN A 79 15.93 7.77 10.38
N ALA A 80 16.06 8.88 9.65
CA ALA A 80 17.22 9.77 9.75
C ALA A 80 17.37 10.36 11.16
N MET A 81 16.28 10.84 11.76
CA MET A 81 16.29 11.35 13.14
C MET A 81 16.64 10.28 14.19
N LEU A 82 16.28 9.02 13.94
CA LEU A 82 16.62 7.88 14.80
C LEU A 82 18.04 7.34 14.57
N GLY A 83 18.83 7.96 13.69
CA GLY A 83 20.18 7.50 13.35
C GLY A 83 20.20 6.18 12.59
N LYS A 84 19.08 5.76 11.98
CA LYS A 84 19.02 4.54 11.16
C LYS A 84 19.57 4.87 9.77
N THR A 85 20.86 4.61 9.57
CA THR A 85 21.58 4.88 8.33
C THR A 85 21.44 3.80 7.26
N ASP A 86 20.92 2.63 7.63
CA ASP A 86 21.00 1.42 6.82
C ASP A 86 19.71 1.16 6.02
N ALA A 87 18.69 2.00 6.23
CA ALA A 87 17.44 1.95 5.49
C ALA A 87 17.58 2.87 4.27
N ALA A 88 17.75 2.27 3.09
CA ALA A 88 17.81 2.94 1.80
C ALA A 88 16.79 4.10 1.71
N CYS A 89 17.28 5.34 1.81
CA CYS A 89 16.48 6.55 1.84
C CYS A 89 15.69 6.84 0.55
N CYS A 90 15.80 6.00 -0.49
CA CYS A 90 15.10 6.16 -1.77
C CYS A 90 14.17 4.98 -2.18
N CYS A 91 14.04 3.91 -1.40
CA CYS A 91 13.35 2.71 -1.87
C CYS A 91 12.08 2.38 -1.07
N THR A 92 10.91 2.70 -1.63
CA THR A 92 9.62 2.21 -1.14
C THR A 92 9.17 0.98 -1.94
N GLY A 93 9.03 -0.16 -1.27
CA GLY A 93 8.33 -1.35 -1.77
C GLY A 93 9.12 -2.24 -2.72
N SER A 94 9.52 -3.42 -2.24
CA SER A 94 9.84 -4.65 -3.01
C SER A 94 10.86 -4.58 -4.17
N LEU A 95 11.58 -3.48 -4.37
CA LEU A 95 12.83 -3.53 -5.13
C LEU A 95 13.99 -3.79 -4.17
N GLU A 96 14.74 -4.85 -4.44
CA GLU A 96 16.03 -5.15 -3.83
C GLU A 96 16.98 -3.97 -4.12
N CYS A 97 17.04 -3.03 -3.19
CA CYS A 97 18.07 -2.00 -3.21
C CYS A 97 19.26 -2.55 -2.42
N SER A 98 20.28 -3.00 -3.13
CA SER A 98 21.61 -3.17 -2.54
C SER A 98 22.01 -1.86 -1.85
N PRO A 99 22.47 -1.89 -0.59
CA PRO A 99 22.89 -0.68 0.09
C PRO A 99 24.04 -0.02 -0.71
N PRO A 100 24.07 1.32 -0.84
CA PRO A 100 25.28 1.99 -1.32
C PRO A 100 26.43 1.70 -0.36
N ALA A 101 27.65 1.60 -0.90
CA ALA A 101 28.84 1.31 -0.11
C ALA A 101 29.05 2.41 0.95
N ALA A 102 29.78 2.09 2.03
CA ALA A 102 29.92 2.89 3.25
C ALA A 102 30.55 4.32 3.11
N ASN A 103 30.62 4.89 1.90
CA ASN A 103 31.25 6.18 1.62
C ASN A 103 30.64 6.89 0.38
N GLU A 104 29.32 6.97 0.28
CA GLU A 104 28.67 7.80 -0.74
C GLU A 104 27.65 8.70 -0.04
N LYS A 105 27.64 9.99 -0.42
CA LYS A 105 26.75 10.98 0.19
C LYS A 105 25.32 10.47 0.14
N GLY A 106 24.68 10.42 1.30
CA GLY A 106 23.32 9.90 1.45
C GLY A 106 22.31 10.69 0.61
N CYS A 107 21.12 10.11 0.42
CA CYS A 107 20.08 10.48 -0.54
C CYS A 107 19.54 11.94 -0.55
N CYS A 108 20.08 12.85 0.27
CA CYS A 108 19.78 14.28 0.27
C CYS A 108 21.06 15.13 0.43
N GLY A 109 22.16 14.76 -0.23
CA GLY A 109 23.43 15.47 -0.18
C GLY A 109 24.23 15.42 -1.48
#